data_AF-A0A1F5LFG9-F1
#
_entry.id   AF-A0A1F5LFG9-F1
#
_cell.length_a   1.000
_cell.length_b   1.000
_cell.length_c   1.000
_cell.angle_alpha   90.00
_cell.angle_beta   90.00
_cell.angle_gamma   90.00
#
_symmetry.space_group_name_H-M   'P 1'
#
loop_
_entity.id
_entity.type
_entity.pdbx_description
1 polymer ?
#
loop_
_entity_poly.entity_id
_entity_poly.type
_entity_poly.pdbx_seq_one_letter_code
_entity_poly.pdbx_strand_id
1 'polypeptide(L)'
;MVCVALERSGMASVTAVLRSNYEKVLQHGFEIDSIDHGKLSGWRPSSVVNAVPLADQESPFDYVIVTVKNIPEVNNVPKIIAPAVTQDHTTIVLFQNGLYIEPPIIEAFPSNVVLSAPSYIGAHELNGSVIHDDHDNFHIGVFHNQALDKAMERAKLEEFAAIYNGSKVVDADIVDDIVFYRWRKVLWNGIFNPMCAITQLDSAAIRRFGGEHSLIRPGMEEMAAIAKADGYDLGAGIVDDVVDGTPLELSFRPSMLVDVDKGNPMEVEVILGNALRVAREKGVQTPILDNTYRFLKLTQARLLAARGLIVEPKELPTTDFIYKFARSAPITQAVVQYLEMERIDAHTHCVPPSYREYCLQSDFAGNGYPDGMPAIPEWSASAHIELMKKLNIKQSILSMSSPGTHLTPGNNEEGRLVTRRANIDMSKTCADHPDKFLFFASLPLPDVEGSLAEIDYALDHLGAVGFQILTNSHGIYPGDARFKPVFDKLSERKTIAFLHPTTCLIQHLGENTLSKVMPVPGFSAPMMEFMFDSTRALMNLLTSGTVDRCPGITFLACHCGGTFPPILQRVAEFSPMLPGLGNGVSAEQMKNVLQTRFYFDLAGVPFPDQIHGLLRMVDSSRLL
;
A
#
# COMPACT_ATOMS: atom_id res chain seq x y z
N MET A 1 -25.52 -31.37 -0.85
CA MET A 1 -24.73 -32.55 -0.43
C MET A 1 -24.59 -32.63 1.08
N VAL A 2 -24.16 -31.58 1.78
CA VAL A 2 -24.09 -31.53 3.27
C VAL A 2 -25.33 -32.12 3.97
N CYS A 3 -26.55 -31.74 3.58
CA CYS A 3 -27.76 -32.29 4.19
C CYS A 3 -27.90 -33.82 4.00
N VAL A 4 -27.48 -34.35 2.85
CA VAL A 4 -27.48 -35.79 2.57
C VAL A 4 -26.47 -36.51 3.46
N ALA A 5 -25.26 -35.95 3.63
CA ALA A 5 -24.24 -36.52 4.50
C ALA A 5 -24.72 -36.59 5.96
N LEU A 6 -25.25 -35.48 6.48
CA LEU A 6 -25.75 -35.40 7.86
C LEU A 6 -26.92 -36.36 8.13
N GLU A 7 -27.92 -36.42 7.24
CA GLU A 7 -29.05 -37.36 7.39
C GLU A 7 -28.60 -38.82 7.29
N ARG A 8 -27.65 -39.12 6.39
CA ARG A 8 -27.10 -40.49 6.24
C ARG A 8 -26.34 -40.97 7.45
N SER A 9 -25.81 -40.07 8.27
CA SER A 9 -25.14 -40.45 9.52
C SER A 9 -26.08 -41.16 10.50
N GLY A 10 -27.39 -40.89 10.40
CA GLY A 10 -28.37 -41.31 11.41
C GLY A 10 -28.21 -40.59 12.76
N MET A 11 -27.34 -39.59 12.85
CA MET A 11 -27.02 -38.84 14.07
C MET A 11 -27.57 -37.41 14.06
N ALA A 12 -28.15 -36.96 12.95
CA ALA A 12 -28.72 -35.62 12.80
C ALA A 12 -30.07 -35.65 12.10
N SER A 13 -30.96 -34.75 12.48
CA SER A 13 -32.20 -34.42 11.77
C SER A 13 -32.05 -33.03 11.17
N VAL A 14 -32.21 -32.90 9.85
CA VAL A 14 -31.93 -31.65 9.13
C VAL A 14 -33.21 -30.91 8.78
N THR A 15 -33.26 -29.63 9.14
CA THR A 15 -34.22 -28.65 8.60
C THR A 15 -33.56 -27.84 7.49
N ALA A 16 -33.93 -28.08 6.24
CA ALA A 16 -33.40 -27.32 5.10
C ALA A 16 -34.26 -26.08 4.79
N VAL A 17 -33.61 -24.92 4.70
CA VAL A 17 -34.24 -23.66 4.33
C VAL A 17 -34.08 -23.43 2.82
N LEU A 18 -35.18 -23.43 2.09
CA LEU A 18 -35.21 -23.25 0.64
C LEU A 18 -35.97 -21.97 0.26
N ARG A 19 -35.64 -21.35 -0.88
CA ARG A 19 -36.42 -20.23 -1.43
C ARG A 19 -36.99 -20.58 -2.79
N SER A 20 -36.18 -20.47 -3.83
CA SER A 20 -36.63 -20.57 -5.23
C SER A 20 -37.16 -21.95 -5.61
N ASN A 21 -36.71 -23.02 -4.94
CA ASN A 21 -37.09 -24.40 -5.20
C ASN A 21 -37.96 -25.03 -4.08
N TYR A 22 -38.40 -24.24 -3.09
CA TYR A 22 -39.14 -24.73 -1.92
C TYR A 22 -40.36 -25.58 -2.29
N GLU A 23 -41.29 -25.01 -3.07
CA GLU A 23 -42.53 -25.70 -3.45
C GLU A 23 -42.26 -27.02 -4.17
N LYS A 24 -41.29 -27.02 -5.08
CA LYS A 24 -40.92 -28.20 -5.86
C LYS A 24 -40.35 -29.30 -4.97
N VAL A 25 -39.41 -28.97 -4.09
CA VAL A 25 -38.78 -29.94 -3.19
C VAL A 25 -39.75 -30.43 -2.14
N LEU A 26 -40.64 -29.58 -1.64
CA LEU A 26 -41.71 -30.00 -0.73
C LEU A 26 -42.59 -31.08 -1.38
N GLN A 27 -43.05 -30.84 -2.61
CA GLN A 27 -43.98 -31.73 -3.31
C GLN A 27 -43.32 -32.99 -3.89
N HIS A 28 -42.10 -32.89 -4.41
CA HIS A 28 -41.46 -33.98 -5.15
C HIS A 28 -40.13 -34.46 -4.54
N GLY A 29 -39.49 -33.69 -3.68
CA GLY A 29 -38.14 -33.95 -3.21
C GLY A 29 -37.07 -33.51 -4.22
N PHE A 30 -35.81 -33.74 -3.87
CA PHE A 30 -34.67 -33.58 -4.76
C PHE A 30 -34.43 -34.85 -5.58
N GLU A 31 -34.09 -34.65 -6.84
CA GLU A 31 -33.40 -35.64 -7.66
C GLU A 31 -31.90 -35.36 -7.56
N ILE A 32 -31.12 -36.32 -7.08
CA ILE A 32 -29.68 -36.15 -6.85
C ILE A 32 -28.94 -37.25 -7.61
N ASP A 33 -28.05 -36.85 -8.53
CA ASP A 33 -27.05 -37.72 -9.13
C ASP A 33 -25.69 -37.34 -8.55
N SER A 34 -25.15 -38.18 -7.68
CA SER A 34 -23.94 -37.89 -6.93
C SER A 34 -22.89 -38.98 -7.11
N ILE A 35 -21.65 -38.56 -7.34
CA ILE A 35 -20.49 -39.46 -7.33
C ILE A 35 -20.29 -40.11 -5.96
N ASP A 36 -20.44 -39.34 -4.88
CA ASP A 36 -20.29 -39.83 -3.51
C ASP A 36 -21.50 -40.59 -2.98
N HIS A 37 -22.69 -40.00 -3.14
CA HIS A 37 -23.90 -40.50 -2.52
C HIS A 37 -24.74 -41.41 -3.45
N GLY A 38 -24.36 -41.60 -4.70
CA GLY A 38 -25.15 -42.31 -5.69
C GLY A 38 -26.42 -41.56 -6.09
N LYS A 39 -27.35 -42.27 -6.74
CA LYS A 39 -28.60 -41.68 -7.24
C LYS A 39 -29.70 -41.73 -6.19
N LEU A 40 -30.27 -40.57 -5.86
CA LEU A 40 -31.37 -40.42 -4.94
C LEU A 40 -32.54 -39.75 -5.65
N SER A 41 -33.71 -40.40 -5.63
CA SER A 41 -34.93 -39.88 -6.24
C SER A 41 -35.95 -39.51 -5.16
N GLY A 42 -36.58 -38.35 -5.32
CA GLY A 42 -37.51 -37.76 -4.37
C GLY A 42 -36.95 -37.55 -2.95
N TRP A 43 -35.64 -37.39 -2.80
CA TRP A 43 -34.98 -37.29 -1.51
C TRP A 43 -35.35 -36.00 -0.78
N ARG A 44 -35.60 -36.08 0.53
CA ARG A 44 -35.88 -34.92 1.38
C ARG A 44 -35.07 -35.03 2.67
N PRO A 45 -34.62 -33.89 3.22
CA PRO A 45 -34.20 -33.84 4.62
C PRO A 45 -35.42 -34.01 5.54
N SER A 46 -35.17 -34.21 6.83
CA SER A 46 -36.20 -34.42 7.86
C SER A 46 -37.27 -33.32 7.87
N SER A 47 -36.89 -32.07 7.58
CA SER A 47 -37.82 -30.95 7.44
C SER A 47 -37.38 -29.99 6.33
N VAL A 48 -38.36 -29.37 5.65
CA VAL A 48 -38.15 -28.38 4.59
C VAL A 48 -38.99 -27.15 4.89
N VAL A 49 -38.39 -25.97 4.93
CA VAL A 49 -39.05 -24.69 5.22
C VAL A 49 -38.67 -23.62 4.20
N ASN A 50 -39.49 -22.58 4.07
CA ASN A 50 -39.26 -21.49 3.09
C ASN A 50 -38.60 -20.22 3.67
N ALA A 51 -38.35 -20.22 4.99
CA ALA A 51 -37.69 -19.16 5.72
C ALA A 51 -36.94 -19.75 6.92
N VAL A 52 -35.92 -19.04 7.40
CA VAL A 52 -35.17 -19.45 8.60
C VAL A 52 -36.14 -19.43 9.78
N PRO A 53 -36.39 -20.57 10.45
CA PRO A 53 -37.33 -20.65 11.54
C PRO A 53 -36.80 -19.91 12.77
N LEU A 54 -37.71 -19.42 13.61
CA LEU A 54 -37.33 -18.96 14.94
C LEU A 54 -36.92 -20.18 15.77
N ALA A 55 -35.79 -20.10 16.49
CA ALA A 55 -35.33 -21.15 17.37
C ALA A 55 -36.39 -21.42 18.45
N ASP A 56 -36.73 -22.70 18.62
CA ASP A 56 -37.55 -23.15 19.73
C ASP A 56 -36.71 -23.13 21.01
N GLN A 57 -37.22 -22.52 22.09
CA GLN A 57 -36.49 -22.49 23.36
C GLN A 57 -36.48 -23.86 24.05
N GLU A 58 -37.47 -24.72 23.79
CA GLU A 58 -37.54 -26.07 24.35
C GLU A 58 -36.71 -27.08 23.54
N SER A 59 -36.51 -26.80 22.24
CA SER A 59 -35.74 -27.64 21.31
C SER A 59 -34.91 -26.80 20.35
N PRO A 60 -33.86 -26.09 20.84
CA PRO A 60 -33.03 -25.22 20.01
C PRO A 60 -32.22 -26.03 18.98
N PHE A 61 -31.77 -25.36 17.92
CA PHE A 61 -30.87 -25.99 16.94
C PHE A 61 -29.45 -26.09 17.50
N ASP A 62 -28.90 -27.31 17.56
CA ASP A 62 -27.50 -27.53 17.95
C ASP A 62 -26.52 -26.90 16.95
N TYR A 63 -26.86 -26.96 15.66
CA TYR A 63 -26.02 -26.46 14.56
C TYR A 63 -26.82 -25.63 13.55
N VAL A 64 -26.23 -24.51 13.13
CA VAL A 64 -26.69 -23.73 11.98
C VAL A 64 -25.61 -23.75 10.90
N ILE A 65 -25.90 -24.42 9.78
CA ILE A 65 -24.95 -24.60 8.68
C ILE A 65 -25.26 -23.59 7.58
N VAL A 66 -24.27 -22.78 7.25
CA VAL A 66 -24.42 -21.67 6.31
C VAL A 66 -23.84 -22.04 4.95
N THR A 67 -24.73 -22.14 3.94
CA THR A 67 -24.39 -22.49 2.55
C THR A 67 -24.90 -21.47 1.51
N VAL A 68 -25.56 -20.39 1.97
CA VAL A 68 -25.96 -19.28 1.08
C VAL A 68 -24.73 -18.55 0.55
N LYS A 69 -24.78 -17.93 -0.63
CA LYS A 69 -23.66 -17.10 -1.08
C LYS A 69 -23.41 -15.92 -0.15
N ASN A 70 -22.17 -15.57 0.11
CA ASN A 70 -21.83 -14.39 0.91
C ASN A 70 -21.54 -13.21 -0.03
N ILE A 71 -22.54 -12.35 -0.24
CA ILE A 71 -22.46 -11.19 -1.14
C ILE A 71 -22.93 -9.98 -0.34
N PRO A 72 -22.02 -9.25 0.34
CA PRO A 72 -22.38 -8.15 1.22
C PRO A 72 -23.22 -7.05 0.55
N GLU A 73 -23.12 -6.89 -0.76
CA GLU A 73 -23.96 -5.95 -1.52
C GLU A 73 -25.44 -6.37 -1.64
N VAL A 74 -25.75 -7.65 -1.41
CA VAL A 74 -27.08 -8.25 -1.65
C VAL A 74 -27.67 -8.85 -0.38
N ASN A 75 -26.83 -9.36 0.52
CA ASN A 75 -27.27 -10.04 1.73
C ASN A 75 -26.41 -9.74 2.95
N ASN A 76 -26.96 -10.06 4.12
CA ASN A 76 -26.29 -9.97 5.41
C ASN A 76 -26.48 -11.31 6.12
N VAL A 77 -25.44 -12.15 6.09
CA VAL A 77 -25.48 -13.52 6.63
C VAL A 77 -25.85 -13.54 8.11
N PRO A 78 -25.24 -12.75 9.01
CA PRO A 78 -25.65 -12.70 10.41
C PRO A 78 -27.15 -12.46 10.61
N LYS A 79 -27.72 -11.48 9.90
CA LYS A 79 -29.16 -11.17 9.97
C LYS A 79 -30.03 -12.29 9.44
N ILE A 80 -29.58 -13.02 8.42
CA ILE A 80 -30.33 -14.13 7.84
C ILE A 80 -30.45 -15.28 8.84
N ILE A 81 -29.34 -15.62 9.52
CA ILE A 81 -29.30 -16.79 10.40
C ILE A 81 -29.79 -16.51 11.82
N ALA A 82 -29.79 -15.24 12.25
CA ALA A 82 -30.14 -14.84 13.62
C ALA A 82 -31.41 -15.49 14.20
N PRO A 83 -32.52 -15.68 13.45
CA PRO A 83 -33.71 -16.32 14.01
C PRO A 83 -33.47 -17.75 14.51
N ALA A 84 -32.55 -18.50 13.89
CA ALA A 84 -32.28 -19.90 14.24
C ALA A 84 -31.10 -20.08 15.23
N VAL A 85 -30.42 -19.00 15.63
CA VAL A 85 -29.27 -19.06 16.53
C VAL A 85 -29.72 -18.85 17.97
N THR A 86 -29.55 -19.88 18.80
CA THR A 86 -29.73 -19.79 20.25
C THR A 86 -28.41 -19.43 20.90
N GLN A 87 -28.41 -18.33 21.68
CA GLN A 87 -27.24 -17.87 22.41
C GLN A 87 -26.66 -18.96 23.33
N ASP A 88 -25.34 -19.04 23.43
CA ASP A 88 -24.60 -20.00 24.29
C ASP A 88 -24.80 -21.49 23.96
N HIS A 89 -25.55 -21.82 22.90
CA HIS A 89 -25.91 -23.18 22.56
C HIS A 89 -25.56 -23.53 21.11
N THR A 90 -26.12 -22.80 20.14
CA THR A 90 -25.99 -23.13 18.72
C THR A 90 -24.54 -22.97 18.24
N THR A 91 -24.01 -23.97 17.55
CA THR A 91 -22.73 -23.87 16.82
C THR A 91 -22.98 -23.47 15.37
N ILE A 92 -22.28 -22.46 14.88
CA ILE A 92 -22.45 -21.94 13.51
C ILE A 92 -21.34 -22.51 12.62
N VAL A 93 -21.70 -23.16 11.52
CA VAL A 93 -20.74 -23.83 10.62
C VAL A 93 -20.77 -23.18 9.24
N LEU A 94 -19.64 -22.61 8.81
CA LEU A 94 -19.53 -21.84 7.56
C LEU A 94 -18.89 -22.65 6.43
N PHE A 95 -19.71 -23.17 5.52
CA PHE A 95 -19.26 -23.86 4.30
C PHE A 95 -19.00 -22.88 3.13
N GLN A 96 -19.23 -21.59 3.33
CA GLN A 96 -19.14 -20.57 2.29
C GLN A 96 -17.69 -20.35 1.82
N ASN A 97 -17.55 -19.94 0.56
CA ASN A 97 -16.27 -19.52 0.00
C ASN A 97 -15.77 -18.22 0.64
N GLY A 98 -14.47 -17.98 0.45
CA GLY A 98 -13.82 -16.74 0.84
C GLY A 98 -12.93 -16.89 2.06
N LEU A 99 -12.28 -15.78 2.39
CA LEU A 99 -11.34 -15.62 3.49
C LEU A 99 -11.96 -14.71 4.54
N TYR A 100 -11.72 -14.91 5.84
CA TYR A 100 -12.19 -14.00 6.90
C TYR A 100 -13.70 -13.67 6.82
N ILE A 101 -14.52 -14.70 6.65
CA ILE A 101 -15.98 -14.59 6.67
C ILE A 101 -16.57 -14.84 8.08
N GLU A 102 -15.74 -15.34 8.99
CA GLU A 102 -16.01 -15.67 10.38
C GLU A 102 -16.15 -14.44 11.29
N PRO A 103 -15.29 -13.40 11.20
CA PRO A 103 -15.35 -12.28 12.15
C PRO A 103 -16.71 -11.58 12.26
N PRO A 104 -17.45 -11.30 11.16
CA PRO A 104 -18.79 -10.72 11.25
C PRO A 104 -19.83 -11.63 11.94
N ILE A 105 -19.61 -12.95 11.93
CA ILE A 105 -20.46 -13.91 12.62
C ILE A 105 -20.17 -13.88 14.12
N ILE A 106 -18.89 -13.89 14.51
CA ILE A 106 -18.49 -13.76 15.92
C ILE A 106 -18.96 -12.43 16.51
N GLU A 107 -18.84 -11.33 15.77
CA GLU A 107 -19.32 -10.02 16.22
C GLU A 107 -20.85 -10.03 16.51
N ALA A 108 -21.63 -10.72 15.69
CA ALA A 108 -23.08 -10.83 15.86
C ALA A 108 -23.49 -11.85 16.93
N PHE A 109 -22.71 -12.90 17.13
CA PHE A 109 -22.99 -14.01 18.03
C PHE A 109 -21.77 -14.30 18.93
N PRO A 110 -21.42 -13.37 19.83
CA PRO A 110 -20.13 -13.38 20.54
C PRO A 110 -19.97 -14.53 21.52
N SER A 111 -21.03 -15.25 21.86
CA SER A 111 -20.98 -16.40 22.78
C SER A 111 -21.21 -17.76 22.10
N ASN A 112 -21.31 -17.78 20.77
CA ASN A 112 -21.52 -19.00 19.99
C ASN A 112 -20.20 -19.48 19.36
N VAL A 113 -20.03 -20.80 19.26
CA VAL A 113 -18.89 -21.41 18.58
C VAL A 113 -19.06 -21.24 17.07
N VAL A 114 -17.96 -20.88 16.38
CA VAL A 114 -17.92 -20.76 14.92
C VAL A 114 -16.92 -21.77 14.35
N LEU A 115 -17.45 -22.69 13.56
CA LEU A 115 -16.66 -23.64 12.77
C LEU A 115 -16.61 -23.18 11.31
N SER A 116 -15.50 -23.44 10.67
CA SER A 116 -15.18 -22.98 9.33
C SER A 116 -14.81 -24.17 8.46
N ALA A 117 -15.45 -24.32 7.30
CA ALA A 117 -15.41 -25.54 6.50
C ALA A 117 -15.25 -25.25 4.99
N PRO A 118 -14.10 -24.73 4.52
CA PRO A 118 -13.85 -24.52 3.09
C PRO A 118 -13.86 -25.86 2.32
N SER A 119 -14.93 -26.09 1.55
CA SER A 119 -15.13 -27.32 0.74
C SER A 119 -14.67 -27.20 -0.71
N TYR A 120 -14.04 -28.25 -1.23
CA TYR A 120 -13.73 -28.48 -2.63
C TYR A 120 -14.78 -29.45 -3.17
N ILE A 121 -15.72 -28.94 -3.98
CA ILE A 121 -16.89 -29.70 -4.43
C ILE A 121 -17.33 -29.25 -5.82
N GLY A 122 -17.68 -30.22 -6.67
CA GLY A 122 -18.35 -30.03 -7.95
C GLY A 122 -19.84 -30.32 -7.82
N ALA A 123 -20.65 -29.32 -7.46
CA ALA A 123 -22.10 -29.50 -7.31
C ALA A 123 -22.90 -28.38 -7.98
N HIS A 124 -23.90 -28.80 -8.76
CA HIS A 124 -24.79 -27.93 -9.51
C HIS A 124 -26.24 -28.24 -9.20
N GLU A 125 -26.94 -27.28 -8.60
CA GLU A 125 -28.38 -27.34 -8.42
C GLU A 125 -29.10 -26.65 -9.58
N LEU A 126 -30.10 -27.33 -10.12
CA LEU A 126 -30.97 -26.88 -11.18
C LEU A 126 -32.43 -27.18 -10.83
N ASN A 127 -33.03 -26.34 -9.99
CA ASN A 127 -34.46 -26.38 -9.65
C ASN A 127 -34.92 -27.77 -9.17
N GLY A 128 -34.43 -28.24 -8.04
CA GLY A 128 -34.75 -29.53 -7.44
C GLY A 128 -33.98 -30.72 -8.02
N SER A 129 -33.14 -30.50 -9.04
CA SER A 129 -32.17 -31.50 -9.52
C SER A 129 -30.75 -31.11 -9.09
N VAL A 130 -29.96 -32.04 -8.57
CA VAL A 130 -28.59 -31.83 -8.15
C VAL A 130 -27.68 -32.79 -8.91
N ILE A 131 -26.69 -32.24 -9.61
CA ILE A 131 -25.57 -33.01 -10.19
C ILE A 131 -24.37 -32.75 -9.29
N HIS A 132 -23.77 -33.80 -8.75
CA HIS A 132 -22.56 -33.76 -7.94
C HIS A 132 -21.51 -34.67 -8.59
N ASP A 133 -20.59 -34.06 -9.32
CA ASP A 133 -19.71 -34.71 -10.31
C ASP A 133 -18.22 -34.68 -9.94
N ASP A 134 -17.89 -34.12 -8.78
CA ASP A 134 -16.55 -34.18 -8.17
C ASP A 134 -16.68 -34.52 -6.68
N HIS A 135 -15.70 -35.24 -6.13
CA HIS A 135 -15.74 -35.71 -4.75
C HIS A 135 -15.70 -34.54 -3.77
N ASP A 136 -16.61 -34.51 -2.79
CA ASP A 136 -16.60 -33.49 -1.73
C ASP A 136 -15.41 -33.76 -0.80
N ASN A 137 -14.45 -32.84 -0.79
CA ASN A 137 -13.31 -32.88 0.12
C ASN A 137 -13.25 -31.54 0.85
N PHE A 138 -13.26 -31.55 2.18
CA PHE A 138 -13.19 -30.31 2.95
C PHE A 138 -12.45 -30.48 4.25
N HIS A 139 -11.79 -29.39 4.64
CA HIS A 139 -11.17 -29.27 5.95
C HIS A 139 -12.13 -28.50 6.85
N ILE A 140 -12.17 -28.85 8.13
CA ILE A 140 -12.96 -28.14 9.13
C ILE A 140 -12.11 -27.80 10.35
N GLY A 141 -12.28 -26.59 10.87
CA GLY A 141 -11.60 -26.17 12.08
C GLY A 141 -12.36 -25.06 12.81
N VAL A 142 -11.94 -24.81 14.04
CA VAL A 142 -12.45 -23.70 14.85
C VAL A 142 -11.83 -22.40 14.33
N PHE A 143 -12.65 -21.38 14.13
CA PHE A 143 -12.15 -20.01 14.08
C PHE A 143 -12.30 -19.41 15.47
N HIS A 144 -11.17 -19.28 16.18
CA HIS A 144 -11.17 -19.04 17.62
C HIS A 144 -11.91 -17.74 18.00
N ASN A 145 -12.94 -17.87 18.81
CA ASN A 145 -13.63 -16.77 19.46
C ASN A 145 -12.96 -16.48 20.81
N GLN A 146 -12.41 -15.27 20.95
CA GLN A 146 -11.66 -14.86 22.15
C GLN A 146 -12.50 -14.88 23.44
N ALA A 147 -13.83 -14.85 23.33
CA ALA A 147 -14.73 -14.92 24.48
C ALA A 147 -14.98 -16.35 24.99
N LEU A 148 -14.53 -17.38 24.25
CA LEU A 148 -14.86 -18.78 24.51
C LEU A 148 -13.64 -19.60 24.94
N ASP A 149 -13.91 -20.67 25.68
CA ASP A 149 -12.90 -21.65 26.07
C ASP A 149 -12.53 -22.55 24.88
N LYS A 150 -11.22 -22.69 24.63
CA LYS A 150 -10.71 -23.46 23.49
C LYS A 150 -11.05 -24.95 23.55
N ALA A 151 -11.16 -25.53 24.75
CA ALA A 151 -11.52 -26.95 24.88
C ALA A 151 -13.00 -27.17 24.55
N MET A 152 -13.86 -26.22 24.91
CA MET A 152 -15.26 -26.23 24.51
C MET A 152 -15.43 -26.10 22.99
N GLU A 153 -14.71 -25.16 22.35
CA GLU A 153 -14.73 -25.02 20.89
C GLU A 153 -14.25 -26.30 20.19
N ARG A 154 -13.16 -26.90 20.70
CA ARG A 154 -12.62 -28.16 20.18
C ARG A 154 -13.61 -29.33 20.33
N ALA A 155 -14.29 -29.43 21.47
CA ALA A 155 -15.31 -30.45 21.68
C ALA A 155 -16.45 -30.33 20.65
N LYS A 156 -16.90 -29.11 20.34
CA LYS A 156 -17.92 -28.86 19.31
C LYS A 156 -17.45 -29.19 17.90
N LEU A 157 -16.18 -28.92 17.58
CA LEU A 157 -15.58 -29.34 16.32
C LEU A 157 -15.58 -30.88 16.17
N GLU A 158 -15.13 -31.59 17.21
CA GLU A 158 -15.06 -33.06 17.20
C GLU A 158 -16.46 -33.70 17.17
N GLU A 159 -17.43 -33.12 17.88
CA GLU A 159 -18.83 -33.53 17.84
C GLU A 159 -19.41 -33.42 16.42
N PHE A 160 -19.25 -32.25 15.78
CA PHE A 160 -19.73 -32.05 14.41
C PHE A 160 -19.06 -33.01 13.41
N ALA A 161 -17.74 -33.17 13.51
CA ALA A 161 -17.00 -34.09 12.64
C ALA A 161 -17.46 -35.54 12.82
N ALA A 162 -17.72 -35.98 14.06
CA ALA A 162 -18.25 -37.32 14.32
C ALA A 162 -19.63 -37.54 13.67
N ILE A 163 -20.51 -36.54 13.73
CA ILE A 163 -21.82 -36.57 13.05
C ILE A 163 -21.62 -36.68 11.53
N TYR A 164 -20.78 -35.83 10.94
CA TYR A 164 -20.56 -35.83 9.49
C TYR A 164 -19.93 -37.14 8.98
N ASN A 165 -18.90 -37.63 9.68
CA ASN A 165 -18.18 -38.86 9.35
C ASN A 165 -19.05 -40.11 9.56
N GLY A 166 -20.10 -40.01 10.38
CA GLY A 166 -21.12 -41.05 10.52
C GLY A 166 -21.78 -41.44 9.19
N SER A 167 -21.75 -40.55 8.18
CA SER A 167 -22.21 -40.85 6.82
C SER A 167 -21.43 -41.99 6.16
N LYS A 168 -20.15 -42.18 6.54
CA LYS A 168 -19.18 -43.13 5.95
C LYS A 168 -18.96 -42.94 4.44
N VAL A 169 -19.29 -41.76 3.92
CA VAL A 169 -19.15 -41.42 2.50
C VAL A 169 -18.13 -40.30 2.31
N VAL A 170 -18.23 -39.25 3.12
CA VAL A 170 -17.33 -38.08 3.09
C VAL A 170 -16.83 -37.82 4.51
N ASP A 171 -15.52 -37.64 4.64
CA ASP A 171 -14.87 -37.35 5.90
C ASP A 171 -14.70 -35.83 6.08
N ALA A 172 -14.96 -35.35 7.30
CA ALA A 172 -14.68 -34.02 7.77
C ALA A 172 -13.25 -33.97 8.32
N ASP A 173 -12.31 -33.46 7.51
CA ASP A 173 -10.90 -33.42 7.87
C ASP A 173 -10.63 -32.31 8.89
N ILE A 174 -10.51 -32.69 10.16
CA ILE A 174 -10.21 -31.76 11.26
C ILE A 174 -8.80 -31.17 11.09
N VAL A 175 -8.70 -29.84 11.16
CA VAL A 175 -7.44 -29.10 11.12
C VAL A 175 -7.36 -28.08 12.24
N ASP A 176 -6.15 -27.85 12.74
CA ASP A 176 -5.90 -26.91 13.85
C ASP A 176 -5.88 -25.44 13.39
N ASP A 177 -5.45 -25.19 12.15
CA ASP A 177 -5.37 -23.85 11.56
C ASP A 177 -6.25 -23.76 10.31
N ILE A 178 -7.52 -23.43 10.51
CA ILE A 178 -8.48 -23.36 9.39
C ILE A 178 -8.22 -22.17 8.45
N VAL A 179 -7.56 -21.12 8.94
CA VAL A 179 -7.26 -19.93 8.15
C VAL A 179 -6.19 -20.25 7.11
N PHE A 180 -5.19 -21.07 7.45
CA PHE A 180 -4.23 -21.63 6.50
C PHE A 180 -4.93 -22.33 5.31
N TYR A 181 -5.92 -23.18 5.60
CA TYR A 181 -6.65 -23.90 4.55
C TYR A 181 -7.58 -22.99 3.73
N ARG A 182 -8.13 -21.93 4.32
CA ARG A 182 -8.81 -20.88 3.55
C ARG A 182 -7.86 -20.16 2.61
N TRP A 183 -6.67 -19.75 3.08
CA TRP A 183 -5.65 -19.14 2.22
C TRP A 183 -5.25 -20.07 1.06
N ARG A 184 -4.98 -21.35 1.35
CA ARG A 184 -4.67 -22.36 0.34
C ARG A 184 -5.78 -22.49 -0.72
N LYS A 185 -7.05 -22.45 -0.30
CA LYS A 185 -8.19 -22.49 -1.23
C LYS A 185 -8.33 -21.19 -2.04
N VAL A 186 -8.15 -20.04 -1.39
CA VAL A 186 -8.26 -18.72 -2.03
C VAL A 186 -7.10 -18.46 -2.99
N LEU A 187 -5.99 -19.20 -2.91
CA LEU A 187 -4.95 -19.15 -3.94
C LEU A 187 -5.50 -19.50 -5.33
N TRP A 188 -6.32 -20.56 -5.42
CA TRP A 188 -7.01 -20.91 -6.67
C TRP A 188 -8.23 -20.02 -6.91
N ASN A 189 -9.14 -19.95 -5.92
CA ASN A 189 -10.40 -19.22 -6.04
C ASN A 189 -10.22 -17.72 -6.28
N GLY A 190 -9.18 -17.11 -5.74
CA GLY A 190 -8.88 -15.68 -5.83
C GLY A 190 -8.25 -15.26 -7.15
N ILE A 191 -7.90 -16.21 -8.02
CA ILE A 191 -7.28 -15.94 -9.32
C ILE A 191 -8.07 -16.55 -10.46
N PHE A 192 -8.26 -17.88 -10.47
CA PHE A 192 -9.00 -18.55 -11.53
C PHE A 192 -10.44 -18.06 -11.59
N ASN A 193 -11.17 -17.96 -10.46
CA ASN A 193 -12.57 -17.51 -10.52
C ASN A 193 -12.71 -16.08 -11.05
N PRO A 194 -11.98 -15.07 -10.51
CA PRO A 194 -12.01 -13.72 -11.05
C PRO A 194 -11.65 -13.62 -12.52
N MET A 195 -10.55 -14.25 -12.92
CA MET A 195 -10.05 -14.12 -14.29
C MET A 195 -10.99 -14.79 -15.29
N CYS A 196 -11.52 -15.97 -14.96
CA CYS A 196 -12.56 -16.62 -15.76
C CYS A 196 -13.84 -15.77 -15.81
N ALA A 197 -14.28 -15.17 -14.70
CA ALA A 197 -15.46 -14.31 -14.67
C ALA A 197 -15.31 -13.03 -15.52
N ILE A 198 -14.14 -12.38 -15.48
CA ILE A 198 -13.84 -11.17 -16.25
C ILE A 198 -13.77 -11.50 -17.75
N THR A 199 -13.02 -12.55 -18.11
CA THR A 199 -12.73 -12.90 -19.50
C THR A 199 -13.84 -13.72 -20.16
N GLN A 200 -14.72 -14.33 -19.36
CA GLN A 200 -15.71 -15.33 -19.78
C GLN A 200 -15.10 -16.57 -20.45
N LEU A 201 -13.82 -16.86 -20.15
CA LEU A 201 -13.11 -18.07 -20.54
C LEU A 201 -13.12 -19.08 -19.39
N ASP A 202 -13.23 -20.37 -19.70
CA ASP A 202 -13.03 -21.43 -18.70
C ASP A 202 -11.55 -21.57 -18.29
N SER A 203 -11.28 -22.41 -17.28
CA SER A 203 -9.95 -22.57 -16.69
C SER A 203 -8.89 -23.07 -17.68
N ALA A 204 -9.28 -23.81 -18.72
CA ALA A 204 -8.35 -24.32 -19.72
C ALA A 204 -8.13 -23.30 -20.84
N ALA A 205 -9.21 -22.65 -21.32
CA ALA A 205 -9.16 -21.67 -22.39
C ALA A 205 -8.29 -20.47 -22.01
N ILE A 206 -8.43 -19.93 -20.79
CA ILE A 206 -7.61 -18.79 -20.35
C ILE A 206 -6.12 -19.08 -20.39
N ARG A 207 -5.73 -20.32 -20.04
CA ARG A 207 -4.34 -20.78 -20.12
C ARG A 207 -3.87 -20.94 -21.57
N ARG A 208 -4.70 -21.57 -22.43
CA ARG A 208 -4.40 -21.74 -23.87
C ARG A 208 -4.24 -20.41 -24.62
N PHE A 209 -4.93 -19.36 -24.18
CA PHE A 209 -4.78 -18.00 -24.72
C PHE A 209 -3.58 -17.22 -24.11
N GLY A 210 -2.75 -17.86 -23.28
CA GLY A 210 -1.53 -17.26 -22.71
C GLY A 210 -1.74 -16.55 -21.38
N GLY A 211 -2.90 -16.70 -20.74
CA GLY A 211 -3.19 -16.09 -19.44
C GLY A 211 -2.37 -16.67 -18.28
N GLU A 212 -1.81 -17.88 -18.44
CA GLU A 212 -1.11 -18.56 -17.35
C GLU A 212 0.09 -17.77 -16.81
N HIS A 213 1.05 -17.42 -17.68
CA HIS A 213 2.26 -16.72 -17.27
C HIS A 213 2.10 -15.20 -17.20
N SER A 214 1.06 -14.65 -17.84
CA SER A 214 0.82 -13.20 -17.88
C SER A 214 -0.09 -12.71 -16.75
N LEU A 215 -0.97 -13.58 -16.21
CA LEU A 215 -1.99 -13.21 -15.23
C LEU A 215 -2.10 -14.20 -14.07
N ILE A 216 -2.19 -15.50 -14.34
CA ILE A 216 -2.52 -16.51 -13.32
C ILE A 216 -1.37 -16.72 -12.33
N ARG A 217 -0.19 -17.17 -12.80
CA ARG A 217 0.96 -17.43 -11.91
C ARG A 217 1.41 -16.17 -11.17
N PRO A 218 1.61 -15.01 -11.83
CA PRO A 218 1.97 -13.79 -11.13
C PRO A 218 0.90 -13.31 -10.12
N GLY A 219 -0.40 -13.45 -10.44
CA GLY A 219 -1.47 -13.13 -9.50
C GLY A 219 -1.50 -14.08 -8.29
N MET A 220 -1.23 -15.38 -8.51
CA MET A 220 -1.08 -16.35 -7.42
C MET A 220 0.16 -16.05 -6.56
N GLU A 221 1.26 -15.60 -7.15
CA GLU A 221 2.43 -15.13 -6.39
C GLU A 221 2.08 -13.94 -5.49
N GLU A 222 1.34 -12.95 -6.01
CA GLU A 222 0.83 -11.85 -5.19
C GLU A 222 -0.04 -12.36 -4.04
N MET A 223 -0.97 -13.29 -4.32
CA MET A 223 -1.84 -13.88 -3.29
C MET A 223 -1.06 -14.66 -2.22
N ALA A 224 -0.06 -15.45 -2.63
CA ALA A 224 0.82 -16.16 -1.71
C ALA A 224 1.68 -15.19 -0.86
N ALA A 225 2.12 -14.08 -1.44
CA ALA A 225 2.81 -13.02 -0.71
C ALA A 225 1.91 -12.36 0.34
N ILE A 226 0.62 -12.15 0.05
CA ILE A 226 -0.35 -11.68 1.05
C ILE A 226 -0.48 -12.71 2.17
N ALA A 227 -0.73 -13.98 1.85
CA ALA A 227 -0.87 -15.04 2.85
C ALA A 227 0.35 -15.12 3.76
N LYS A 228 1.56 -15.05 3.19
CA LYS A 228 2.81 -15.05 3.95
C LYS A 228 2.95 -13.83 4.87
N ALA A 229 2.60 -12.64 4.39
CA ALA A 229 2.62 -11.43 5.20
C ALA A 229 1.56 -11.44 6.32
N ASP A 230 0.49 -12.21 6.12
CA ASP A 230 -0.55 -12.48 7.12
C ASP A 230 -0.16 -13.59 8.12
N GLY A 231 1.03 -14.19 7.96
CA GLY A 231 1.58 -15.20 8.87
C GLY A 231 1.42 -16.65 8.38
N TYR A 232 0.87 -16.87 7.19
CA TYR A 232 0.61 -18.20 6.63
C TYR A 232 1.54 -18.49 5.44
N ASP A 233 2.66 -19.16 5.70
CA ASP A 233 3.56 -19.63 4.65
C ASP A 233 2.99 -20.88 3.98
N LEU A 234 2.45 -20.73 2.77
CA LEU A 234 1.84 -21.81 2.01
C LEU A 234 2.86 -22.76 1.36
N GLY A 235 4.16 -22.50 1.54
CA GLY A 235 5.25 -23.34 1.03
C GLY A 235 5.82 -22.85 -0.32
N ALA A 236 7.11 -23.09 -0.52
CA ALA A 236 7.76 -22.84 -1.81
C ALA A 236 7.20 -23.79 -2.88
N GLY A 237 6.87 -23.24 -4.06
CA GLY A 237 6.30 -24.03 -5.16
C GLY A 237 4.77 -24.17 -5.13
N ILE A 238 4.07 -23.62 -4.12
CA ILE A 238 2.61 -23.75 -4.02
C ILE A 238 1.85 -23.27 -5.27
N VAL A 239 2.37 -22.24 -5.96
CA VAL A 239 1.78 -21.74 -7.20
C VAL A 239 1.87 -22.78 -8.31
N ASP A 240 3.01 -23.45 -8.42
CA ASP A 240 3.21 -24.52 -9.39
C ASP A 240 2.31 -25.71 -9.07
N ASP A 241 2.26 -26.12 -7.80
CA ASP A 241 1.39 -27.20 -7.34
C ASP A 241 -0.09 -26.95 -7.68
N VAL A 242 -0.58 -25.71 -7.47
CA VAL A 242 -1.98 -25.36 -7.73
C VAL A 242 -2.29 -25.28 -9.23
N VAL A 243 -1.40 -24.70 -10.03
CA VAL A 243 -1.61 -24.56 -11.48
C VAL A 243 -1.47 -25.90 -12.20
N ASP A 244 -0.45 -26.67 -11.86
CA ASP A 244 -0.15 -27.95 -12.50
C ASP A 244 -1.10 -29.05 -11.99
N GLY A 245 -1.57 -28.92 -10.75
CA GLY A 245 -2.68 -29.71 -10.19
C GLY A 245 -4.06 -29.37 -10.78
N THR A 246 -4.17 -28.41 -11.72
CA THR A 246 -5.39 -28.11 -12.47
C THR A 246 -5.24 -28.56 -13.94
N PRO A 247 -5.55 -29.83 -14.30
CA PRO A 247 -5.38 -30.35 -15.66
C PRO A 247 -6.13 -29.55 -16.74
N LEU A 248 -5.50 -29.37 -17.91
CA LEU A 248 -6.10 -28.65 -19.05
C LEU A 248 -7.25 -29.42 -19.71
N GLU A 249 -7.30 -30.74 -19.49
CA GLU A 249 -8.30 -31.66 -20.03
C GLU A 249 -9.64 -31.53 -19.29
N LEU A 250 -9.60 -31.12 -18.02
CA LEU A 250 -10.79 -31.01 -17.16
C LEU A 250 -11.65 -29.78 -17.44
N SER A 251 -11.15 -28.80 -18.23
CA SER A 251 -11.87 -27.63 -18.75
C SER A 251 -13.06 -27.19 -17.88
N PHE A 252 -12.77 -26.48 -16.78
CA PHE A 252 -13.74 -26.24 -15.72
C PHE A 252 -14.28 -24.81 -15.76
N ARG A 253 -15.60 -24.65 -15.55
CA ARG A 253 -16.25 -23.33 -15.42
C ARG A 253 -16.40 -22.99 -13.93
N PRO A 254 -15.59 -22.06 -13.39
CA PRO A 254 -15.63 -21.79 -11.96
C PRO A 254 -16.88 -21.02 -11.52
N SER A 255 -17.17 -21.05 -10.23
CA SER A 255 -18.43 -20.55 -9.65
C SER A 255 -18.77 -19.11 -10.01
N MET A 256 -17.78 -18.20 -10.02
CA MET A 256 -18.00 -16.79 -10.43
C MET A 256 -18.28 -16.66 -11.93
N LEU A 257 -17.67 -17.48 -12.79
CA LEU A 257 -18.01 -17.49 -14.22
C LEU A 257 -19.45 -17.97 -14.43
N VAL A 258 -19.87 -19.02 -13.71
CA VAL A 258 -21.26 -19.49 -13.75
C VAL A 258 -22.24 -18.41 -13.28
N ASP A 259 -21.85 -17.58 -12.31
CA ASP A 259 -22.67 -16.42 -11.91
C ASP A 259 -22.77 -15.37 -13.03
N VAL A 260 -21.64 -15.02 -13.66
CA VAL A 260 -21.63 -14.08 -14.80
C VAL A 260 -22.54 -14.59 -15.93
N ASP A 261 -22.43 -15.88 -16.29
CA ASP A 261 -23.25 -16.50 -17.33
C ASP A 261 -24.75 -16.41 -17.01
N LYS A 262 -25.11 -16.60 -15.74
CA LYS A 262 -26.50 -16.56 -15.25
C LYS A 262 -27.00 -15.14 -14.96
N GLY A 263 -26.15 -14.12 -15.08
CA GLY A 263 -26.50 -12.76 -14.68
C GLY A 263 -26.72 -12.61 -13.17
N ASN A 264 -26.04 -13.41 -12.36
CA ASN A 264 -26.09 -13.37 -10.90
C ASN A 264 -24.94 -12.53 -10.32
N PRO A 265 -25.14 -11.84 -9.19
CA PRO A 265 -24.04 -11.24 -8.44
C PRO A 265 -23.06 -12.30 -7.95
N MET A 266 -21.79 -11.93 -7.84
CA MET A 266 -20.68 -12.81 -7.47
C MET A 266 -20.15 -12.52 -6.06
N GLU A 267 -19.40 -13.47 -5.49
CA GLU A 267 -18.73 -13.38 -4.18
C GLU A 267 -17.41 -12.58 -4.23
N VAL A 268 -17.45 -11.35 -4.76
CA VAL A 268 -16.24 -10.52 -5.00
C VAL A 268 -15.52 -10.15 -3.71
N GLU A 269 -16.25 -9.64 -2.71
CA GLU A 269 -15.67 -9.12 -1.48
C GLU A 269 -15.01 -10.21 -0.65
N VAL A 270 -15.68 -11.36 -0.48
CA VAL A 270 -15.20 -12.41 0.42
C VAL A 270 -14.08 -13.25 -0.19
N ILE A 271 -14.02 -13.36 -1.53
CA ILE A 271 -12.96 -14.11 -2.21
C ILE A 271 -11.72 -13.24 -2.40
N LEU A 272 -11.86 -12.03 -2.96
CA LEU A 272 -10.70 -11.20 -3.32
C LEU A 272 -10.59 -9.92 -2.46
N GLY A 273 -11.72 -9.28 -2.16
CA GLY A 273 -11.72 -8.04 -1.36
C GLY A 273 -11.10 -8.20 0.03
N ASN A 274 -11.38 -9.32 0.71
CA ASN A 274 -10.83 -9.65 2.03
C ASN A 274 -9.31 -9.83 1.97
N ALA A 275 -8.80 -10.57 0.99
CA ALA A 275 -7.35 -10.73 0.80
C ALA A 275 -6.66 -9.38 0.49
N LEU A 276 -7.25 -8.54 -0.36
CA LEU A 276 -6.70 -7.21 -0.66
C LEU A 276 -6.69 -6.28 0.55
N ARG A 277 -7.68 -6.37 1.45
CA ARG A 277 -7.66 -5.62 2.70
C ARG A 277 -6.48 -6.03 3.59
N VAL A 278 -6.17 -7.33 3.67
CA VAL A 278 -4.96 -7.83 4.34
C VAL A 278 -3.71 -7.29 3.64
N ALA A 279 -3.65 -7.32 2.30
CA ALA A 279 -2.51 -6.81 1.55
C ALA A 279 -2.21 -5.33 1.88
N ARG A 280 -3.25 -4.50 1.98
CA ARG A 280 -3.11 -3.08 2.34
C ARG A 280 -2.67 -2.90 3.79
N GLU A 281 -3.20 -3.70 4.71
CA GLU A 281 -2.77 -3.69 6.12
C GLU A 281 -1.29 -4.05 6.28
N LYS A 282 -0.83 -5.07 5.53
CA LYS A 282 0.55 -5.58 5.62
C LYS A 282 1.54 -4.91 4.65
N GLY A 283 1.10 -3.92 3.87
CA GLY A 283 1.96 -3.21 2.91
C GLY A 283 2.42 -4.05 1.70
N VAL A 284 1.70 -5.12 1.35
CA VAL A 284 2.03 -5.99 0.21
C VAL A 284 1.54 -5.36 -1.10
N GLN A 285 2.46 -5.26 -2.08
CA GLN A 285 2.14 -4.79 -3.42
C GLN A 285 1.42 -5.88 -4.21
N THR A 286 0.29 -5.53 -4.84
CA THR A 286 -0.55 -6.50 -5.55
C THR A 286 -1.12 -5.91 -6.86
N PRO A 287 -0.26 -5.46 -7.80
CA PRO A 287 -0.72 -4.76 -9.00
C PRO A 287 -1.67 -5.59 -9.89
N ILE A 288 -1.50 -6.91 -9.96
CA ILE A 288 -2.40 -7.78 -10.75
C ILE A 288 -3.72 -7.95 -10.02
N LEU A 289 -3.69 -8.25 -8.73
CA LEU A 289 -4.92 -8.41 -7.94
C LEU A 289 -5.72 -7.12 -7.81
N ASP A 290 -5.06 -5.96 -7.74
CA ASP A 290 -5.72 -4.66 -7.73
C ASP A 290 -6.52 -4.42 -9.01
N ASN A 291 -5.92 -4.68 -10.17
CA ASN A 291 -6.60 -4.53 -11.45
C ASN A 291 -7.71 -5.59 -11.62
N THR A 292 -7.46 -6.82 -11.20
CA THR A 292 -8.45 -7.90 -11.19
C THR A 292 -9.69 -7.52 -10.38
N TYR A 293 -9.47 -6.99 -9.18
CA TYR A 293 -10.54 -6.52 -8.31
C TYR A 293 -11.31 -5.34 -8.92
N ARG A 294 -10.62 -4.37 -9.53
CA ARG A 294 -11.26 -3.24 -10.24
C ARG A 294 -12.19 -3.73 -11.36
N PHE A 295 -11.72 -4.64 -12.21
CA PHE A 295 -12.53 -5.21 -13.28
C PHE A 295 -13.71 -6.03 -12.74
N LEU A 296 -13.50 -6.79 -11.65
CA LEU A 296 -14.58 -7.52 -11.00
C LEU A 296 -15.65 -6.59 -10.42
N LYS A 297 -15.28 -5.47 -9.78
CA LYS A 297 -16.26 -4.51 -9.24
C LYS A 297 -17.09 -3.88 -10.36
N LEU A 298 -16.50 -3.59 -11.52
CA LEU A 298 -17.25 -3.11 -12.68
C LEU A 298 -18.20 -4.18 -13.23
N THR A 299 -17.74 -5.43 -13.33
CA THR A 299 -18.58 -6.57 -13.72
C THR A 299 -19.73 -6.79 -12.73
N GLN A 300 -19.45 -6.72 -11.42
CA GLN A 300 -20.43 -6.82 -10.35
C GLN A 300 -21.47 -5.69 -10.43
N ALA A 301 -21.04 -4.45 -10.64
CA ALA A 301 -21.94 -3.30 -10.79
C ALA A 301 -22.89 -3.50 -11.99
N ARG A 302 -22.37 -3.96 -13.14
CA ARG A 302 -23.18 -4.30 -14.30
C ARG A 302 -24.23 -5.38 -13.97
N LEU A 303 -23.84 -6.44 -13.26
CA LEU A 303 -24.75 -7.54 -12.88
C LEU A 303 -25.82 -7.07 -11.89
N LEU A 304 -25.44 -6.28 -10.88
CA LEU A 304 -26.38 -5.70 -9.91
C LEU A 304 -27.37 -4.74 -10.60
N ALA A 305 -26.90 -3.90 -11.51
CA ALA A 305 -27.74 -2.95 -12.26
C ALA A 305 -28.73 -3.69 -13.19
N ALA A 306 -28.27 -4.74 -13.89
CA ALA A 306 -29.13 -5.56 -14.75
C ALA A 306 -30.27 -6.25 -13.98
N ARG A 307 -30.09 -6.48 -12.67
CA ARG A 307 -31.12 -7.03 -11.77
C ARG A 307 -31.94 -5.97 -11.04
N GLY A 308 -31.69 -4.68 -11.29
CA GLY A 308 -32.36 -3.58 -10.61
C GLY A 308 -31.99 -3.44 -9.12
N LEU A 309 -30.87 -4.03 -8.69
CA LEU A 309 -30.39 -3.94 -7.31
C LEU A 309 -29.64 -2.62 -7.04
N ILE A 310 -29.07 -2.01 -8.09
CA ILE A 310 -28.48 -0.67 -8.05
C ILE A 310 -28.88 0.10 -9.31
N VAL A 311 -28.67 1.42 -9.30
CA VAL A 311 -28.90 2.29 -10.46
C VAL A 311 -27.55 2.80 -10.96
N GLU A 312 -27.35 2.78 -12.27
CA GLU A 312 -26.16 3.36 -12.89
C GLU A 312 -26.07 4.86 -12.56
N PRO A 313 -24.94 5.34 -12.03
CA PRO A 313 -24.79 6.74 -11.68
C PRO A 313 -24.78 7.64 -12.92
N LYS A 314 -25.45 8.79 -12.85
CA LYS A 314 -25.48 9.77 -13.94
C LYS A 314 -24.25 10.68 -14.00
N GLU A 315 -23.49 10.73 -12.92
CA GLU A 315 -22.31 11.57 -12.77
C GLU A 315 -21.06 10.70 -12.56
N LEU A 316 -19.93 11.17 -13.08
CA LEU A 316 -18.64 10.51 -12.89
C LEU A 316 -18.23 10.62 -11.41
N PRO A 317 -17.74 9.54 -10.78
CA PRO A 317 -17.22 9.61 -9.43
C PRO A 317 -15.98 10.53 -9.38
N THR A 318 -15.95 11.45 -8.42
CA THR A 318 -14.87 12.44 -8.22
C THR A 318 -13.62 11.86 -7.53
N THR A 319 -13.67 10.60 -7.11
CA THR A 319 -12.56 9.85 -6.51
C THR A 319 -12.59 8.41 -6.99
N ASP A 320 -11.40 7.82 -7.18
CA ASP A 320 -11.25 6.45 -7.67
C ASP A 320 -11.83 5.44 -6.64
N PHE A 321 -12.55 4.43 -7.14
CA PHE A 321 -13.46 3.56 -6.36
C PHE A 321 -12.73 2.78 -5.25
N ILE A 322 -11.42 2.54 -5.42
CA ILE A 322 -10.55 1.92 -4.41
C ILE A 322 -10.39 2.82 -3.17
N TYR A 323 -10.27 4.15 -3.35
CA TYR A 323 -9.99 5.07 -2.24
C TYR A 323 -11.17 5.20 -1.27
N LYS A 324 -12.39 4.90 -1.71
CA LYS A 324 -13.57 4.94 -0.85
C LYS A 324 -13.65 3.73 0.08
N PHE A 325 -13.17 2.55 -0.36
CA PHE A 325 -13.13 1.34 0.46
C PHE A 325 -11.96 1.30 1.45
N ALA A 326 -10.84 1.96 1.12
CA ALA A 326 -9.79 2.25 2.09
C ALA A 326 -10.28 3.11 3.27
N ARG A 327 -11.41 3.84 3.12
CA ARG A 327 -12.04 4.66 4.17
C ARG A 327 -13.23 4.01 4.88
N SER A 328 -13.75 2.87 4.40
CA SER A 328 -14.89 2.18 5.03
C SER A 328 -14.49 1.01 5.92
N ALA A 329 -13.20 0.63 5.93
CA ALA A 329 -12.63 -0.05 7.07
C ALA A 329 -12.59 0.94 8.25
N PRO A 330 -12.78 0.49 9.52
CA PRO A 330 -12.36 1.32 10.64
C PRO A 330 -10.93 1.77 10.34
N ILE A 331 -10.65 3.06 10.49
CA ILE A 331 -9.33 3.64 10.29
C ILE A 331 -8.34 2.66 10.95
N THR A 332 -7.58 1.91 10.15
CA THR A 332 -6.82 0.78 10.67
C THR A 332 -5.83 1.33 11.68
N GLN A 333 -5.42 0.55 12.67
CA GLN A 333 -4.41 1.00 13.62
C GLN A 333 -3.11 1.42 12.92
N ALA A 334 -2.87 0.97 11.67
CA ALA A 334 -1.80 1.42 10.78
C ALA A 334 -2.05 2.79 10.13
N VAL A 335 -3.29 3.15 9.75
CA VAL A 335 -3.63 4.51 9.28
C VAL A 335 -3.76 5.46 10.46
N VAL A 336 -4.28 5.00 11.60
CA VAL A 336 -4.20 5.72 12.88
C VAL A 336 -2.74 5.90 13.26
N GLN A 337 -1.88 4.88 13.21
CA GLN A 337 -0.43 5.02 13.40
C GLN A 337 0.21 5.92 12.36
N TYR A 338 -0.21 5.92 11.09
CA TYR A 338 0.34 6.80 10.05
C TYR A 338 -0.13 8.27 10.22
N LEU A 339 -1.32 8.45 10.80
CA LEU A 339 -1.87 9.74 11.22
C LEU A 339 -1.38 10.18 12.60
N GLU A 340 -0.89 9.26 13.44
CA GLU A 340 -0.26 9.46 14.74
C GLU A 340 1.27 9.46 14.67
N MET A 341 1.84 9.03 13.53
CA MET A 341 3.27 8.98 13.30
C MET A 341 3.80 10.40 13.33
N GLU A 342 4.72 10.62 14.25
CA GLU A 342 5.39 11.90 14.40
C GLU A 342 6.16 12.22 13.12
N ARG A 343 5.74 13.26 12.38
CA ARG A 343 6.42 13.70 11.16
C ARG A 343 7.51 14.72 11.49
N ILE A 344 8.64 14.59 10.81
CA ILE A 344 9.70 15.60 10.83
C ILE A 344 9.73 16.25 9.46
N ASP A 345 9.49 17.55 9.41
CA ASP A 345 9.60 18.33 8.18
C ASP A 345 11.06 18.77 7.99
N ALA A 346 11.74 18.16 7.03
CA ALA A 346 13.15 18.41 6.74
C ALA A 346 13.37 19.49 5.65
N HIS A 347 12.31 20.02 5.04
CA HIS A 347 12.39 20.99 3.96
C HIS A 347 11.39 22.12 4.19
N THR A 348 11.76 23.01 5.10
CA THR A 348 10.99 24.22 5.37
C THR A 348 11.89 25.42 5.55
N HIS A 349 11.33 26.58 5.21
CA HIS A 349 12.05 27.83 5.18
C HIS A 349 11.63 28.72 6.33
N CYS A 350 12.61 29.37 6.93
CA CYS A 350 12.37 30.53 7.76
C CYS A 350 12.79 31.80 7.01
N VAL A 351 12.17 32.92 7.38
CA VAL A 351 12.54 34.23 6.86
C VAL A 351 12.70 35.17 8.05
N PRO A 352 13.84 35.11 8.77
CA PRO A 352 14.08 36.02 9.88
C PRO A 352 14.04 37.48 9.42
N PRO A 353 13.58 38.42 10.26
CA PRO A 353 13.47 39.84 9.88
C PRO A 353 14.78 40.44 9.36
N SER A 354 15.92 40.07 9.95
CA SER A 354 17.24 40.56 9.53
C SER A 354 17.57 40.13 8.10
N TYR A 355 17.36 38.85 7.78
CA TYR A 355 17.57 38.31 6.44
C TYR A 355 16.60 38.93 5.42
N ARG A 356 15.34 39.13 5.82
CA ARG A 356 14.33 39.78 4.97
C ARG A 356 14.80 41.17 4.53
N GLU A 357 15.38 41.96 5.43
CA GLU A 357 15.89 43.29 5.14
C GLU A 357 16.98 43.26 4.07
N TYR A 358 17.93 42.34 4.18
CA TYR A 358 18.95 42.13 3.14
C TYR A 358 18.34 41.73 1.79
N CYS A 359 17.35 40.83 1.77
CA CYS A 359 16.71 40.42 0.52
C CYS A 359 15.90 41.54 -0.16
N LEU A 360 15.37 42.49 0.61
CA LEU A 360 14.65 43.65 0.07
C LEU A 360 15.59 44.68 -0.57
N GLN A 361 16.86 44.71 -0.14
CA GLN A 361 17.86 45.68 -0.58
C GLN A 361 18.86 45.11 -1.61
N SER A 362 18.84 43.80 -1.86
CA SER A 362 19.77 43.12 -2.76
C SER A 362 19.17 42.88 -4.14
N ASP A 363 19.82 43.46 -5.16
CA ASP A 363 19.52 43.18 -6.57
C ASP A 363 19.67 41.69 -6.90
N PHE A 364 20.65 41.02 -6.28
CA PHE A 364 20.87 39.58 -6.45
C PHE A 364 19.68 38.77 -5.92
N ALA A 365 19.11 39.19 -4.79
CA ALA A 365 17.88 38.64 -4.22
C ALA A 365 16.60 39.11 -4.92
N GLY A 366 16.71 39.95 -5.95
CA GLY A 366 15.57 40.41 -6.74
C GLY A 366 14.71 41.48 -6.06
N ASN A 367 15.25 42.22 -5.09
CA ASN A 367 14.58 43.37 -4.44
C ASN A 367 13.15 43.05 -3.96
N GLY A 368 12.98 41.93 -3.25
CA GLY A 368 11.68 41.45 -2.78
C GLY A 368 10.97 40.41 -3.68
N TYR A 369 11.55 40.09 -4.84
CA TYR A 369 11.03 39.09 -5.79
C TYR A 369 12.06 37.98 -6.03
N PRO A 370 12.39 37.17 -4.99
CA PRO A 370 13.45 36.17 -5.09
C PRO A 370 13.13 35.15 -6.18
N ASP A 371 14.10 34.93 -7.08
CA ASP A 371 14.00 33.94 -8.16
C ASP A 371 12.75 34.09 -9.06
N GLY A 372 12.20 35.31 -9.15
CA GLY A 372 11.00 35.62 -9.91
C GLY A 372 9.69 35.26 -9.19
N MET A 373 9.72 34.92 -7.91
CA MET A 373 8.52 34.75 -7.07
C MET A 373 7.83 36.10 -6.81
N PRO A 374 6.50 36.12 -6.60
CA PRO A 374 5.73 37.36 -6.49
C PRO A 374 6.03 38.18 -5.24
N ALA A 375 6.57 37.58 -4.19
CA ALA A 375 7.00 38.26 -2.96
C ALA A 375 7.89 37.34 -2.12
N ILE A 376 8.65 37.92 -1.18
CA ILE A 376 9.23 37.17 -0.07
C ILE A 376 8.08 36.73 0.87
N PRO A 377 7.88 35.43 1.12
CA PRO A 377 6.82 34.94 2.00
C PRO A 377 6.89 35.57 3.39
N GLU A 378 5.74 35.86 3.99
CA GLU A 378 5.71 36.17 5.42
C GLU A 378 6.00 34.92 6.23
N TRP A 379 6.74 35.07 7.33
CA TRP A 379 7.07 33.96 8.21
C TRP A 379 7.16 34.43 9.66
N SER A 380 6.59 33.63 10.56
CA SER A 380 6.81 33.74 12.00
C SER A 380 6.82 32.35 12.62
N ALA A 381 7.57 32.17 13.70
CA ALA A 381 7.60 30.92 14.45
C ALA A 381 6.20 30.48 14.88
N SER A 382 5.37 31.40 15.37
CA SER A 382 3.99 31.12 15.79
C SER A 382 3.12 30.62 14.63
N ALA A 383 3.16 31.28 13.47
CA ALA A 383 2.38 30.86 12.31
C ALA A 383 2.83 29.48 11.78
N HIS A 384 4.14 29.21 11.83
CA HIS A 384 4.72 27.92 11.46
C HIS A 384 4.30 26.81 12.44
N ILE A 385 4.31 27.06 13.75
CA ILE A 385 3.83 26.09 14.76
C ILE A 385 2.34 25.77 14.54
N GLU A 386 1.51 26.76 14.19
CA GLU A 386 0.11 26.50 13.85
C GLU A 386 -0.05 25.67 12.57
N LEU A 387 0.82 25.85 11.57
CA LEU A 387 0.87 24.99 10.40
C LEU A 387 1.29 23.56 10.78
N MET A 388 2.32 23.41 11.62
CA MET A 388 2.79 22.10 12.10
C MET A 388 1.68 21.33 12.79
N LYS A 389 0.90 21.99 13.67
CA LYS A 389 -0.28 21.39 14.33
C LYS A 389 -1.31 20.90 13.32
N LYS A 390 -1.61 21.70 12.28
CA LYS A 390 -2.59 21.33 11.23
C LYS A 390 -2.14 20.14 10.40
N LEU A 391 -0.83 19.97 10.20
CA LEU A 391 -0.24 18.95 9.33
C LEU A 391 0.29 17.72 10.09
N ASN A 392 0.11 17.67 11.42
CA ASN A 392 0.70 16.68 12.32
C ASN A 392 2.23 16.55 12.19
N ILE A 393 2.92 17.70 12.14
CA ILE A 393 4.38 17.78 12.14
C ILE A 393 4.83 17.99 13.59
N LYS A 394 5.68 17.09 14.08
CA LYS A 394 6.25 17.17 15.42
C LYS A 394 7.38 18.19 15.49
N GLN A 395 8.32 18.10 14.55
CA GLN A 395 9.48 18.97 14.46
C GLN A 395 9.73 19.39 13.02
N SER A 396 10.23 20.62 12.87
CA SER A 396 10.62 21.19 11.59
C SER A 396 12.10 21.57 11.64
N ILE A 397 12.87 21.19 10.63
CA ILE A 397 14.27 21.58 10.47
C ILE A 397 14.30 22.82 9.57
N LEU A 398 14.49 23.98 10.18
CA LEU A 398 14.54 25.27 9.49
C LEU A 398 15.79 25.37 8.61
N SER A 399 15.62 25.98 7.45
CA SER A 399 16.71 26.31 6.52
C SER A 399 16.44 27.67 5.88
N MET A 400 17.45 28.27 5.25
CA MET A 400 17.26 29.52 4.52
C MET A 400 16.70 29.27 3.12
N SER A 401 15.81 30.14 2.63
CA SER A 401 15.37 30.02 1.24
C SER A 401 16.46 30.47 0.26
N SER A 402 16.32 30.08 -1.02
CA SER A 402 17.03 30.73 -2.13
C SER A 402 16.80 32.25 -2.09
N PRO A 403 17.81 33.07 -2.39
CA PRO A 403 19.13 32.74 -2.97
C PRO A 403 20.24 32.45 -1.95
N GLY A 404 19.90 32.11 -0.70
CA GLY A 404 20.86 31.90 0.39
C GLY A 404 21.45 33.20 0.93
N THR A 405 22.55 33.10 1.67
CA THR A 405 23.06 34.20 2.50
C THR A 405 24.21 34.99 1.88
N HIS A 406 24.82 34.51 0.80
CA HIS A 406 25.85 35.25 0.05
C HIS A 406 25.22 36.05 -1.09
N LEU A 407 24.69 37.22 -0.72
CA LEU A 407 23.82 38.05 -1.56
C LEU A 407 24.57 39.05 -2.46
N THR A 408 25.88 39.17 -2.32
CA THR A 408 26.69 40.14 -3.09
C THR A 408 27.92 39.44 -3.64
N PRO A 409 27.89 38.98 -4.90
CA PRO A 409 29.03 38.30 -5.52
C PRO A 409 30.35 39.05 -5.35
N GLY A 410 31.37 38.34 -4.86
CA GLY A 410 32.69 38.92 -4.58
C GLY A 410 32.85 39.63 -3.22
N ASN A 411 31.76 39.84 -2.46
CA ASN A 411 31.83 40.44 -1.13
C ASN A 411 31.71 39.39 -0.02
N ASN A 412 32.81 38.68 0.26
CA ASN A 412 32.83 37.63 1.27
C ASN A 412 32.63 38.15 2.70
N GLU A 413 33.01 39.39 3.00
CA GLU A 413 32.81 39.99 4.32
C GLU A 413 31.31 40.13 4.64
N GLU A 414 30.54 40.68 3.70
CA GLU A 414 29.09 40.75 3.81
C GLU A 414 28.46 39.35 3.86
N GLY A 415 28.89 38.43 2.98
CA GLY A 415 28.40 37.05 2.98
C GLY A 415 28.58 36.36 4.34
N ARG A 416 29.74 36.53 5.00
CA ARG A 416 29.99 36.02 6.37
C ARG A 416 29.04 36.67 7.38
N LEU A 417 28.89 37.99 7.33
CA LEU A 417 28.04 38.75 8.26
C LEU A 417 26.57 38.29 8.17
N VAL A 418 26.02 38.26 6.95
CA VAL A 418 24.63 37.85 6.70
C VAL A 418 24.41 36.40 7.10
N THR A 419 25.34 35.50 6.75
CA THR A 419 25.26 34.08 7.12
C THR A 419 25.26 33.88 8.62
N ARG A 420 26.23 34.48 9.33
CA ARG A 420 26.32 34.39 10.78
C ARG A 420 25.04 34.90 11.44
N ARG A 421 24.50 36.02 10.94
CA ARG A 421 23.29 36.61 11.51
C ARG A 421 22.07 35.72 11.29
N ALA A 422 21.89 35.17 10.08
CA ALA A 422 20.81 34.25 9.77
C ALA A 422 20.87 32.98 10.64
N ASN A 423 22.07 32.40 10.80
CA ASN A 423 22.27 31.23 11.66
C ASN A 423 21.99 31.53 13.13
N ILE A 424 22.39 32.70 13.66
CA ILE A 424 22.06 33.13 15.03
C ILE A 424 20.54 33.28 15.20
N ASP A 425 19.85 33.88 14.22
CA ASP A 425 18.40 34.08 14.31
C ASP A 425 17.63 32.75 14.24
N MET A 426 18.08 31.79 13.42
CA MET A 426 17.55 30.41 13.41
C MET A 426 17.83 29.69 14.74
N SER A 427 19.05 29.78 15.27
CA SER A 427 19.43 29.21 16.56
C SER A 427 18.59 29.77 17.70
N LYS A 428 18.37 31.09 17.72
CA LYS A 428 17.48 31.74 18.69
C LYS A 428 16.04 31.23 18.57
N THR A 429 15.52 31.11 17.35
CA THR A 429 14.18 30.55 17.11
C THR A 429 14.06 29.13 17.66
N CYS A 430 15.09 28.30 17.46
CA CYS A 430 15.12 26.93 17.99
C CYS A 430 15.24 26.93 19.51
N ALA A 431 16.04 27.82 20.11
CA ALA A 431 16.15 27.96 21.56
C ALA A 431 14.85 28.43 22.22
N ASP A 432 14.09 29.30 21.56
CA ASP A 432 12.77 29.77 22.02
C ASP A 432 11.69 28.66 21.91
N HIS A 433 11.89 27.68 21.03
CA HIS A 433 10.95 26.57 20.76
C HIS A 433 11.65 25.21 20.54
N PRO A 434 12.36 24.67 21.57
CA PRO A 434 13.30 23.55 21.40
C PRO A 434 12.61 22.22 21.08
N ASP A 435 11.32 22.07 21.38
CA ASP A 435 10.52 20.89 21.05
C ASP A 435 9.91 20.97 19.63
N LYS A 436 10.02 22.12 18.95
CA LYS A 436 9.42 22.37 17.63
C LYS A 436 10.43 22.53 16.52
N PHE A 437 11.54 23.22 16.77
CA PHE A 437 12.47 23.59 15.71
C PHE A 437 13.88 23.05 15.94
N LEU A 438 14.44 22.52 14.87
CA LEU A 438 15.87 22.32 14.64
C LEU A 438 16.26 23.20 13.45
N PHE A 439 17.55 23.27 13.09
CA PHE A 439 17.94 23.99 11.88
C PHE A 439 19.17 23.41 11.19
N PHE A 440 19.17 23.54 9.86
CA PHE A 440 20.35 23.43 9.02
C PHE A 440 20.98 24.81 8.89
N ALA A 441 22.24 24.94 9.29
CA ALA A 441 22.97 26.20 9.16
C ALA A 441 23.31 26.48 7.68
N SER A 442 23.24 27.75 7.29
CA SER A 442 23.75 28.20 6.00
C SER A 442 25.27 28.36 6.04
N LEU A 443 25.93 28.24 4.89
CA LEU A 443 27.35 28.55 4.70
C LEU A 443 27.52 29.73 3.75
N PRO A 444 28.52 30.61 3.95
CA PRO A 444 28.79 31.76 3.09
C PRO A 444 29.51 31.33 1.79
N LEU A 445 29.13 30.21 1.18
CA LEU A 445 29.72 29.76 -0.08
C LEU A 445 29.49 30.84 -1.17
N PRO A 446 30.47 31.09 -2.06
CA PRO A 446 31.66 30.27 -2.33
C PRO A 446 32.90 30.58 -1.45
N ASP A 447 32.77 31.33 -0.35
CA ASP A 447 33.89 31.63 0.54
C ASP A 447 34.28 30.42 1.42
N VAL A 448 35.35 29.73 1.03
CA VAL A 448 35.84 28.51 1.71
C VAL A 448 36.28 28.79 3.14
N GLU A 449 37.09 29.84 3.35
CA GLU A 449 37.62 30.19 4.68
C GLU A 449 36.49 30.57 5.65
N GLY A 450 35.55 31.40 5.19
CA GLY A 450 34.37 31.75 5.98
C GLY A 450 33.51 30.54 6.29
N SER A 451 33.36 29.61 5.34
CA SER A 451 32.56 28.39 5.53
C SER A 451 33.19 27.44 6.54
N LEU A 452 34.52 27.25 6.53
CA LEU A 452 35.22 26.42 7.52
C LEU A 452 35.02 26.97 8.95
N ALA A 453 35.16 28.28 9.12
CA ALA A 453 34.93 28.92 10.41
C ALA A 453 33.46 28.85 10.85
N GLU A 454 32.52 28.96 9.91
CA GLU A 454 31.09 28.87 10.21
C GLU A 454 30.66 27.45 10.58
N ILE A 455 31.26 26.41 9.97
CA ILE A 455 30.95 25.02 10.32
C ILE A 455 31.21 24.75 11.80
N ASP A 456 32.39 25.12 12.30
CA ASP A 456 32.74 24.91 13.70
C ASP A 456 31.83 25.75 14.60
N TYR A 457 31.62 27.04 14.28
CA TYR A 457 30.77 27.91 15.08
C TYR A 457 29.31 27.43 15.17
N ALA A 458 28.72 27.02 14.04
CA ALA A 458 27.32 26.61 13.99
C ALA A 458 27.07 25.31 14.77
N LEU A 459 28.00 24.34 14.69
CA LEU A 459 27.90 23.09 15.44
C LEU A 459 28.19 23.30 16.94
N ASP A 460 29.26 24.02 17.26
CA ASP A 460 29.80 24.08 18.63
C ASP A 460 29.08 25.11 19.50
N HIS A 461 28.44 26.11 18.89
CA HIS A 461 27.82 27.22 19.63
C HIS A 461 26.35 27.45 19.31
N LEU A 462 25.88 27.11 18.12
CA LEU A 462 24.50 27.41 17.70
C LEU A 462 23.56 26.21 17.75
N GLY A 463 24.09 24.99 17.86
CA GLY A 463 23.28 23.75 17.92
C GLY A 463 22.71 23.32 16.57
N ALA A 464 23.37 23.67 15.46
CA ALA A 464 22.95 23.21 14.13
C ALA A 464 22.98 21.67 14.03
N VAL A 465 21.97 21.07 13.39
CA VAL A 465 21.90 19.61 13.18
C VAL A 465 22.49 19.17 11.84
N GLY A 466 22.92 20.13 11.03
CA GLY A 466 23.53 19.92 9.73
C GLY A 466 23.65 21.25 8.98
N PHE A 467 23.89 21.16 7.68
CA PHE A 467 24.12 22.32 6.83
C PHE A 467 23.28 22.29 5.58
N GLN A 468 22.74 23.45 5.22
CA GLN A 468 22.14 23.67 3.93
C GLN A 468 23.21 24.05 2.93
N ILE A 469 23.24 23.36 1.80
CA ILE A 469 24.12 23.62 0.67
C ILE A 469 23.23 23.92 -0.54
N LEU A 470 23.39 25.09 -1.14
CA LEU A 470 22.67 25.40 -2.37
C LEU A 470 23.17 24.55 -3.55
N THR A 471 22.28 24.26 -4.50
CA THR A 471 22.62 23.47 -5.71
C THR A 471 23.76 24.07 -6.52
N ASN A 472 23.95 25.39 -6.44
CA ASN A 472 25.18 26.07 -6.84
C ASN A 472 25.45 27.27 -5.91
N SER A 473 26.70 27.72 -5.84
CA SER A 473 27.11 28.93 -5.12
C SER A 473 27.81 29.88 -6.10
N HIS A 474 27.06 30.87 -6.59
CA HIS A 474 27.49 31.80 -7.64
C HIS A 474 27.97 31.08 -8.92
N GLY A 475 27.29 30.01 -9.30
CA GLY A 475 27.60 29.18 -10.48
C GLY A 475 28.65 28.10 -10.24
N ILE A 476 29.19 27.97 -9.02
CA ILE A 476 30.11 26.88 -8.64
C ILE A 476 29.30 25.76 -8.00
N TYR A 477 29.38 24.55 -8.55
CA TYR A 477 28.61 23.40 -8.06
C TYR A 477 29.31 22.68 -6.88
N PRO A 478 28.55 21.98 -6.01
CA PRO A 478 29.07 21.38 -4.78
C PRO A 478 30.27 20.43 -4.93
N GLY A 479 30.38 19.71 -6.05
CA GLY A 479 31.50 18.81 -6.34
C GLY A 479 32.73 19.48 -6.96
N ASP A 480 32.75 20.81 -7.13
CA ASP A 480 33.93 21.54 -7.61
C ASP A 480 35.11 21.38 -6.63
N ALA A 481 36.32 21.28 -7.17
CA ALA A 481 37.53 21.09 -6.38
C ALA A 481 37.76 22.21 -5.34
N ARG A 482 37.26 23.42 -5.60
CA ARG A 482 37.30 24.56 -4.67
C ARG A 482 36.62 24.26 -3.33
N PHE A 483 35.58 23.42 -3.31
CA PHE A 483 34.84 23.10 -2.09
C PHE A 483 35.34 21.84 -1.39
N LYS A 484 36.43 21.21 -1.86
CA LYS A 484 37.02 20.04 -1.21
C LYS A 484 37.25 20.23 0.30
N PRO A 485 37.88 21.34 0.77
CA PRO A 485 38.12 21.55 2.20
C PRO A 485 36.82 21.63 3.02
N VAL A 486 35.80 22.28 2.47
CA VAL A 486 34.49 22.41 3.11
C VAL A 486 33.84 21.04 3.28
N PHE A 487 33.79 20.24 2.23
CA PHE A 487 33.23 18.88 2.28
C PHE A 487 34.07 17.93 3.14
N ASP A 488 35.40 18.04 3.16
CA ASP A 488 36.25 17.27 4.07
C ASP A 488 35.88 17.58 5.52
N LYS A 489 35.73 18.86 5.86
CA LYS A 489 35.35 19.30 7.20
C LYS A 489 33.95 18.83 7.60
N LEU A 490 32.97 18.96 6.71
CA LEU A 490 31.60 18.42 6.92
C LEU A 490 31.63 16.90 7.18
N SER A 491 32.44 16.16 6.42
CA SER A 491 32.63 14.72 6.60
C SER A 491 33.30 14.39 7.93
N GLU A 492 34.37 15.09 8.30
CA GLU A 492 35.05 14.93 9.58
C GLU A 492 34.08 15.13 10.77
N ARG A 493 33.22 16.16 10.66
CA ARG A 493 32.20 16.51 11.65
C ARG A 493 30.93 15.64 11.57
N LYS A 494 30.87 14.67 10.65
CA LYS A 494 29.76 13.72 10.42
C LYS A 494 28.38 14.38 10.23
N THR A 495 28.33 15.40 9.40
CA THR A 495 27.15 16.27 9.28
C THR A 495 26.10 15.73 8.31
N ILE A 496 24.85 16.19 8.47
CA ILE A 496 23.84 16.13 7.41
C ILE A 496 24.06 17.31 6.46
N ALA A 497 24.07 17.05 5.15
CA ALA A 497 24.12 18.08 4.10
C ALA A 497 22.81 18.08 3.30
N PHE A 498 21.96 19.07 3.55
CA PHE A 498 20.72 19.29 2.83
C PHE A 498 20.97 20.12 1.57
N LEU A 499 20.74 19.51 0.40
CA LEU A 499 20.81 20.17 -0.90
C LEU A 499 19.53 20.94 -1.15
N HIS A 500 19.61 22.26 -1.15
CA HIS A 500 18.48 23.14 -1.42
C HIS A 500 18.63 23.82 -2.79
N PRO A 501 17.57 23.91 -3.61
CA PRO A 501 17.69 24.44 -4.95
C PRO A 501 17.79 25.97 -4.96
N THR A 502 18.60 26.48 -5.88
CA THR A 502 18.67 27.90 -6.21
C THR A 502 18.61 28.10 -7.72
N THR A 503 18.52 29.35 -8.17
CA THR A 503 18.54 29.68 -9.59
C THR A 503 19.87 29.22 -10.20
N CYS A 504 19.80 28.58 -11.37
CA CYS A 504 21.01 28.23 -12.13
C CYS A 504 21.76 29.49 -12.53
N LEU A 505 23.04 29.56 -12.16
CA LEU A 505 23.92 30.69 -12.45
C LEU A 505 25.06 30.25 -13.36
N ILE A 506 25.34 31.07 -14.38
CA ILE A 506 26.53 30.96 -15.21
C ILE A 506 27.53 32.00 -14.77
N GLN A 507 28.75 31.55 -14.45
CA GLN A 507 29.90 32.42 -14.22
C GLN A 507 30.65 32.62 -15.54
N HIS A 508 30.73 33.87 -16.02
CA HIS A 508 31.45 34.20 -17.25
C HIS A 508 32.93 34.42 -16.93
N LEU A 509 33.76 33.45 -17.32
CA LEU A 509 35.21 33.49 -17.14
C LEU A 509 35.81 34.63 -17.98
N GLY A 510 36.22 35.72 -17.32
CA GLY A 510 36.86 36.88 -17.94
C GLY A 510 36.25 38.23 -17.55
N GLU A 511 34.96 38.26 -17.26
CA GLU A 511 34.23 39.52 -16.94
C GLU A 511 33.84 39.63 -15.46
N ASN A 512 34.03 38.55 -14.69
CA ASN A 512 33.60 38.43 -13.29
C ASN A 512 32.10 38.76 -13.08
N THR A 513 31.29 38.47 -14.10
CA THR A 513 29.84 38.66 -14.11
C THR A 513 29.11 37.33 -13.94
N LEU A 514 27.91 37.39 -13.33
CA LEU A 514 27.01 36.25 -13.18
C LEU A 514 25.76 36.47 -14.04
N SER A 515 25.28 35.42 -14.69
CA SER A 515 24.00 35.42 -15.40
C SER A 515 23.05 34.38 -14.84
N LYS A 516 21.81 34.78 -14.59
CA LYS A 516 20.71 33.86 -14.22
C LYS A 516 20.19 33.15 -15.48
N VAL A 517 20.07 31.84 -15.42
CA VAL A 517 19.53 31.03 -16.53
C VAL A 517 18.02 30.96 -16.42
N MET A 518 17.34 31.79 -17.20
CA MET A 518 15.88 31.88 -17.29
C MET A 518 15.45 31.85 -18.77
N PRO A 519 15.52 30.68 -19.43
CA PRO A 519 15.34 30.57 -20.88
C PRO A 519 13.91 30.87 -21.34
N VAL A 520 12.91 30.73 -20.45
CA VAL A 520 11.51 31.02 -20.74
C VAL A 520 11.07 32.28 -19.97
N PRO A 521 10.88 33.43 -20.66
CA PRO A 521 10.45 34.66 -20.01
C PRO A 521 9.09 34.53 -19.33
N GLY A 522 8.93 35.16 -18.16
CA GLY A 522 7.66 35.19 -17.42
C GLY A 522 7.42 34.02 -16.46
N PHE A 523 8.29 33.01 -16.47
CA PHE A 523 8.24 31.89 -15.51
C PHE A 523 9.19 32.18 -14.35
N SER A 524 8.81 31.82 -13.12
CA SER A 524 9.72 31.88 -11.97
C SER A 524 10.64 30.66 -11.96
N ALA A 525 11.87 30.82 -11.47
CA ALA A 525 12.86 29.75 -11.47
C ALA A 525 12.40 28.47 -10.71
N PRO A 526 11.67 28.57 -9.58
CA PRO A 526 11.17 27.41 -8.85
C PRO A 526 10.23 26.51 -9.67
N MET A 527 9.58 27.03 -10.71
CA MET A 527 8.61 26.27 -11.50
C MET A 527 9.25 25.16 -12.33
N MET A 528 10.48 25.34 -12.81
CA MET A 528 11.18 24.36 -13.65
C MET A 528 12.68 24.31 -13.38
N GLU A 529 13.35 25.47 -13.36
CA GLU A 529 14.81 25.54 -13.37
C GLU A 529 15.45 24.96 -12.11
N PHE A 530 14.78 25.05 -10.96
CA PHE A 530 15.23 24.42 -9.71
C PHE A 530 15.38 22.89 -9.85
N MET A 531 14.50 22.24 -10.61
CA MET A 531 14.55 20.80 -10.83
C MET A 531 15.76 20.41 -11.67
N PHE A 532 16.11 21.22 -12.68
CA PHE A 532 17.28 20.98 -13.52
C PHE A 532 18.59 21.33 -12.81
N ASP A 533 18.62 22.39 -12.00
CA ASP A 533 19.80 22.76 -11.23
C ASP A 533 20.13 21.73 -10.15
N SER A 534 19.10 21.21 -9.46
CA SER A 534 19.23 20.09 -8.52
C SER A 534 19.83 18.86 -9.18
N THR A 535 19.38 18.53 -10.39
CA THR A 535 19.95 17.44 -11.20
C THR A 535 21.42 17.65 -11.51
N ARG A 536 21.82 18.88 -11.87
CA ARG A 536 23.23 19.21 -12.13
C ARG A 536 24.09 19.08 -10.87
N ALA A 537 23.58 19.54 -9.72
CA ALA A 537 24.28 19.40 -8.44
C ALA A 537 24.48 17.94 -8.04
N LEU A 538 23.43 17.11 -8.14
CA LEU A 538 23.52 15.68 -7.87
C LEU A 538 24.51 14.97 -8.81
N MET A 539 24.39 15.22 -10.12
CA MET A 539 25.32 14.70 -11.11
C MET A 539 26.76 15.09 -10.79
N ASN A 540 27.00 16.36 -10.45
CA ASN A 540 28.33 16.87 -10.13
C ASN A 540 28.91 16.23 -8.86
N LEU A 541 28.10 16.03 -7.81
CA LEU A 541 28.54 15.34 -6.59
C LEU A 541 28.90 13.87 -6.85
N LEU A 542 28.05 13.15 -7.59
CA LEU A 542 28.23 11.73 -7.87
C LEU A 542 29.39 11.44 -8.84
N THR A 543 29.74 12.40 -9.70
CA THR A 543 30.83 12.22 -10.67
C THR A 543 32.15 12.84 -10.21
N SER A 544 32.16 13.82 -9.31
CA SER A 544 33.41 14.47 -8.84
C SER A 544 34.26 13.61 -7.87
N GLY A 545 33.74 12.47 -7.40
CA GLY A 545 34.35 11.68 -6.33
C GLY A 545 34.19 12.30 -4.92
N THR A 546 33.40 13.37 -4.80
CA THR A 546 33.17 14.05 -3.52
C THR A 546 32.47 13.15 -2.51
N VAL A 547 31.42 12.43 -2.93
CA VAL A 547 30.64 11.56 -2.03
C VAL A 547 31.46 10.40 -1.48
N ASP A 548 32.30 9.79 -2.33
CA ASP A 548 33.18 8.68 -1.93
C ASP A 548 34.27 9.14 -0.97
N ARG A 549 34.87 10.31 -1.23
CA ARG A 549 35.88 10.92 -0.36
C ARG A 549 35.32 11.33 1.01
N CYS A 550 34.03 11.66 1.09
CA CYS A 550 33.39 12.25 2.26
C CYS A 550 32.41 11.28 2.93
N PRO A 551 32.85 10.13 3.49
CA PRO A 551 31.97 9.09 4.01
C PRO A 551 31.16 9.50 5.25
N GLY A 552 31.58 10.55 5.96
CA GLY A 552 30.89 11.03 7.15
C GLY A 552 29.64 11.86 6.88
N ILE A 553 29.39 12.26 5.62
CA ILE A 553 28.23 13.07 5.27
C ILE A 553 27.02 12.19 4.96
N THR A 554 25.87 12.52 5.53
CA THR A 554 24.56 12.06 5.06
C THR A 554 23.95 13.14 4.19
N PHE A 555 23.66 12.84 2.94
CA PHE A 555 23.08 13.81 2.01
C PHE A 555 21.56 13.74 2.01
N LEU A 556 20.90 14.89 2.02
CA LEU A 556 19.45 15.01 1.80
C LEU A 556 19.24 15.79 0.51
N ALA A 557 18.69 15.15 -0.51
CA ALA A 557 18.39 15.75 -1.79
C ALA A 557 16.95 16.24 -1.87
N CYS A 558 16.76 17.49 -2.32
CA CYS A 558 15.43 18.06 -2.48
C CYS A 558 14.63 17.49 -3.66
N HIS A 559 13.31 17.62 -3.56
CA HIS A 559 12.36 17.46 -4.68
C HIS A 559 12.49 16.11 -5.39
N CYS A 560 12.61 15.03 -4.62
CA CYS A 560 12.75 13.66 -5.14
C CYS A 560 13.95 13.51 -6.13
N GLY A 561 15.00 14.32 -5.94
CA GLY A 561 16.21 14.32 -6.78
C GLY A 561 16.06 15.08 -8.10
N GLY A 562 15.05 15.93 -8.25
CA GLY A 562 14.82 16.70 -9.47
C GLY A 562 14.62 15.80 -10.72
N THR A 563 15.16 16.22 -11.85
CA THR A 563 15.13 15.41 -13.08
C THR A 563 16.21 14.32 -13.14
N PHE A 564 16.95 14.06 -12.05
CA PHE A 564 18.04 13.09 -12.04
C PHE A 564 17.61 11.62 -12.25
N PRO A 565 16.55 11.10 -11.58
CA PRO A 565 16.18 9.69 -11.71
C PRO A 565 16.01 9.21 -13.16
N PRO A 566 15.21 9.86 -14.03
CA PRO A 566 15.03 9.36 -15.40
C PRO A 566 16.31 9.43 -16.26
N ILE A 567 17.32 10.23 -15.88
CA ILE A 567 18.55 10.40 -16.69
C ILE A 567 19.78 9.70 -16.09
N LEU A 568 19.69 9.08 -14.92
CA LEU A 568 20.84 8.45 -14.23
C LEU A 568 21.62 7.52 -15.15
N GLN A 569 20.91 6.64 -15.89
CA GLN A 569 21.52 5.69 -16.81
C GLN A 569 22.37 6.40 -17.87
N ARG A 570 21.84 7.49 -18.42
CA ARG A 570 22.54 8.32 -19.41
C ARG A 570 23.78 8.96 -18.80
N VAL A 571 23.67 9.52 -17.59
CA VAL A 571 24.83 10.11 -16.90
C VAL A 571 25.94 9.07 -16.72
N ALA A 572 25.58 7.86 -16.28
CA ALA A 572 26.53 6.76 -16.10
C ALA A 572 27.23 6.36 -17.42
N GLU A 573 26.47 6.21 -18.51
CA GLU A 573 27.00 5.85 -19.83
C GLU A 573 28.01 6.88 -20.38
N PHE A 574 27.77 8.17 -20.14
CA PHE A 574 28.65 9.25 -20.59
C PHE A 574 29.76 9.60 -19.57
N SER A 575 29.71 9.06 -18.36
CA SER A 575 30.66 9.39 -17.30
C SER A 575 32.14 9.10 -17.63
N PRO A 576 32.52 8.08 -18.44
CA PRO A 576 33.94 7.89 -18.82
C PRO A 576 34.48 9.01 -19.72
N MET A 577 33.60 9.79 -20.36
CA MET A 577 34.00 10.94 -21.19
C MET A 577 34.28 12.19 -20.35
N LEU A 578 33.98 12.17 -19.04
CA LEU A 578 34.21 13.31 -18.15
C LEU A 578 35.71 13.40 -17.78
N PRO A 579 36.32 14.59 -17.85
CA PRO A 579 37.72 14.77 -17.49
C PRO A 579 38.02 14.30 -16.06
N GLY A 580 39.06 13.46 -15.89
CA GLY A 580 39.56 13.03 -14.59
C GLY A 580 38.86 11.82 -13.97
N LEU A 581 37.83 11.24 -14.60
CA LEU A 581 37.09 10.09 -14.07
C LEU A 581 37.60 8.70 -14.54
N GLY A 582 38.58 8.64 -15.43
CA GLY A 582 39.14 7.38 -15.92
C GLY A 582 38.07 6.48 -16.55
N ASN A 583 37.74 5.36 -15.88
CA ASN A 583 36.73 4.39 -16.34
C ASN A 583 35.28 4.86 -16.12
N GLY A 584 35.04 6.05 -15.57
CA GLY A 584 33.72 6.57 -15.26
C GLY A 584 33.10 5.96 -14.00
N VAL A 585 31.82 6.25 -13.77
CA VAL A 585 30.98 5.70 -12.70
C VAL A 585 29.79 4.99 -13.34
N SER A 586 29.64 3.70 -13.06
CA SER A 586 28.52 2.90 -13.56
C SER A 586 27.19 3.29 -12.91
N ALA A 587 26.09 2.93 -13.57
CA ALA A 587 24.74 3.18 -13.04
C ALA A 587 24.50 2.41 -11.73
N GLU A 588 25.08 1.22 -11.59
CA GLU A 588 24.99 0.41 -10.37
C GLU A 588 25.74 1.07 -9.20
N GLN A 589 26.93 1.60 -9.44
CA GLN A 589 27.67 2.36 -8.42
C GLN A 589 26.89 3.61 -7.98
N MET A 590 26.32 4.37 -8.92
CA MET A 590 25.48 5.53 -8.57
C MET A 590 24.28 5.11 -7.72
N LYS A 591 23.54 4.07 -8.14
CA LYS A 591 22.39 3.56 -7.37
C LYS A 591 22.79 3.12 -5.96
N ASN A 592 23.91 2.40 -5.82
CA ASN A 592 24.40 1.98 -4.52
C ASN A 592 24.74 3.19 -3.61
N VAL A 593 25.38 4.23 -4.17
CA VAL A 593 25.64 5.46 -3.42
C VAL A 593 24.33 6.15 -3.01
N LEU A 594 23.34 6.27 -3.91
CA LEU A 594 22.04 6.82 -3.55
C LEU A 594 21.36 6.01 -2.43
N GLN A 595 21.43 4.68 -2.51
CA GLN A 595 20.85 3.76 -1.52
C GLN A 595 21.52 3.79 -0.15
N THR A 596 22.76 4.27 -0.05
CA THR A 596 23.55 4.16 1.18
C THR A 596 23.91 5.52 1.78
N ARG A 597 23.92 6.59 0.97
CA ARG A 597 24.43 7.91 1.33
C ARG A 597 23.42 9.05 1.20
N PHE A 598 22.30 8.81 0.51
CA PHE A 598 21.29 9.84 0.24
C PHE A 598 19.93 9.49 0.84
N TYR A 599 19.26 10.53 1.32
CA TYR A 599 17.83 10.61 1.54
C TYR A 599 17.23 11.63 0.57
N PHE A 600 15.92 11.55 0.34
CA PHE A 600 15.22 12.42 -0.60
C PHE A 600 13.94 12.95 0.02
N ASP A 601 13.77 14.27 0.06
CA ASP A 601 12.47 14.84 0.45
C ASP A 601 11.48 14.84 -0.71
N LEU A 602 10.20 14.93 -0.38
CA LEU A 602 9.08 15.03 -1.33
C LEU A 602 8.49 16.45 -1.40
N ALA A 603 9.26 17.47 -1.01
CA ALA A 603 8.80 18.85 -1.04
C ALA A 603 8.67 19.37 -2.48
N GLY A 604 7.93 20.47 -2.67
CA GLY A 604 7.88 21.18 -3.95
C GLY A 604 7.04 20.56 -5.06
N VAL A 605 6.13 19.62 -4.74
CA VAL A 605 5.29 18.88 -5.71
C VAL A 605 6.15 18.17 -6.77
N PRO A 606 6.88 17.09 -6.39
CA PRO A 606 7.61 16.28 -7.37
C PRO A 606 6.66 15.75 -8.44
N PHE A 607 7.16 15.42 -9.64
CA PHE A 607 6.28 14.97 -10.73
C PHE A 607 5.50 13.71 -10.30
N PRO A 608 4.22 13.55 -10.71
CA PRO A 608 3.37 12.44 -10.25
C PRO A 608 4.03 11.06 -10.32
N ASP A 609 4.82 10.79 -11.36
CA ASP A 609 5.50 9.51 -11.58
C ASP A 609 6.98 9.48 -11.15
N GLN A 610 7.52 10.61 -10.67
CA GLN A 610 8.95 10.73 -10.32
C GLN A 610 9.33 9.79 -9.17
N ILE A 611 8.44 9.64 -8.18
CA ILE A 611 8.64 8.77 -7.03
C ILE A 611 8.82 7.31 -7.49
N HIS A 612 8.02 6.85 -8.46
CA HIS A 612 8.17 5.50 -9.02
C HIS A 612 9.51 5.32 -9.73
N GLY A 613 10.00 6.36 -10.41
CA GLY A 613 11.33 6.37 -11.00
C GLY A 613 12.45 6.24 -9.94
N LEU A 614 12.33 6.99 -8.85
CA LEU A 614 13.30 6.96 -7.75
C LEU A 614 13.26 5.64 -6.96
N LEU A 615 12.08 5.07 -6.71
CA LEU A 615 11.91 3.79 -6.01
C LEU A 615 12.48 2.57 -6.77
N ARG A 616 12.77 2.71 -8.07
CA ARG A 616 13.53 1.71 -8.83
C ARG A 616 15.04 1.78 -8.55
N MET A 617 15.48 2.81 -7.85
CA MET A 617 16.89 3.11 -7.57
C MET A 617 17.20 3.03 -6.09
N VAL A 618 16.25 3.42 -5.22
CA VAL A 618 16.40 3.39 -3.77
C VAL A 618 15.19 2.76 -3.10
N ASP A 619 15.41 2.23 -1.89
CA ASP A 619 14.31 1.73 -1.05
C ASP A 619 13.45 2.87 -0.50
N SER A 620 12.18 2.58 -0.20
CA SER A 620 11.23 3.55 0.38
C SER A 620 11.72 4.18 1.68
N SER A 621 12.57 3.49 2.45
CA SER A 621 13.23 4.03 3.66
C SER A 621 14.19 5.19 3.40
N ARG A 622 14.49 5.50 2.12
CA ARG A 622 15.29 6.66 1.71
C ARG A 622 14.45 7.90 1.37
N LEU A 623 13.13 7.81 1.41
CA LEU A 623 12.23 8.94 1.19
C LEU A 623 11.84 9.57 2.53
N LEU A 624 11.85 10.90 2.62
CA LEU A 624 11.48 11.70 3.78
C LEU A 624 10.23 12.55 3.54
#